data_AF-A0A327X1E8-F1
#
_entry.id   AF-A0A327X1E8-F1
#
_cell.length_a   1.000
_cell.length_b   1.000
_cell.length_c   1.000
_cell.angle_alpha   90.00
_cell.angle_beta   90.00
_cell.angle_gamma   90.00
#
_symmetry.space_group_name_H-M   'P 1'
#
loop_
_entity.id
_entity.type
_entity.pdbx_description
1 polymer ?
#
loop_
_entity_poly.entity_id
_entity_poly.type
_entity_poly.pdbx_seq_one_letter_code
_entity_poly.pdbx_strand_id
1 'polypeptide(L)' 'MTPIERRLRRTPNRIKFRCTAFTANGTPLVSRHFYAYGEEGARIQFDEWLEVHAPAAYNPDTILVTVV' A
#
# COMPACT_ATOMS: atom_id res chain seq x y z
N MET A 1 -15.59 -39.63 4.93
CA MET A 1 -14.79 -38.49 5.46
C MET A 1 -13.87 -38.04 4.35
N THR A 2 -14.21 -36.96 3.65
CA THR A 2 -13.34 -36.33 2.66
C THR A 2 -12.20 -35.61 3.39
N PRO A 3 -10.94 -35.77 2.97
CA PRO A 3 -9.84 -35.09 3.62
C PRO A 3 -10.04 -33.57 3.45
N ILE A 4 -10.04 -32.85 4.57
CA ILE A 4 -10.08 -31.40 4.59
C ILE A 4 -8.74 -30.95 3.98
N GLU A 5 -8.77 -30.54 2.71
CA GLU A 5 -7.66 -29.83 2.09
C GLU A 5 -7.33 -28.63 2.97
N ARG A 6 -6.23 -28.71 3.73
CA ARG A 6 -5.64 -27.56 4.42
C ARG A 6 -5.20 -26.55 3.35
N ARG A 7 -6.13 -25.68 2.94
CA ARG A 7 -5.84 -24.45 2.18
C ARG A 7 -5.04 -23.49 3.07
N LEU A 8 -3.78 -23.81 3.32
CA LEU A 8 -2.78 -22.96 3.98
C LEU A 8 -2.30 -21.79 3.10
N ARG A 9 -3.11 -21.31 2.13
CA ARG A 9 -2.69 -20.27 1.16
C ARG A 9 -3.80 -19.33 0.73
N ARG A 10 -4.59 -18.83 1.67
CA ARG A 10 -5.30 -17.56 1.44
C ARG A 10 -4.92 -16.63 2.57
N THR A 11 -3.92 -15.80 2.33
CA THR A 11 -3.62 -14.66 3.20
C THR A 11 -4.95 -13.93 3.44
N PRO A 12 -5.43 -13.82 4.69
CA PRO A 12 -6.82 -13.49 4.98
C PRO A 12 -7.15 -12.11 4.44
N ASN A 13 -8.13 -12.00 3.54
CA ASN A 13 -8.84 -10.77 3.12
C ASN A 13 -8.01 -9.52 2.75
N ARG A 14 -6.68 -9.62 2.58
CA ARG A 14 -5.84 -8.48 2.23
C ARG A 14 -5.80 -8.30 0.73
N ILE A 15 -6.19 -7.12 0.30
CA ILE A 15 -6.14 -6.66 -1.08
C ILE A 15 -4.75 -6.07 -1.33
N LYS A 16 -4.22 -6.27 -2.54
CA LYS A 16 -2.98 -5.64 -2.96
C LYS A 16 -3.30 -4.23 -3.45
N PHE A 17 -2.63 -3.25 -2.88
CA PHE A 17 -2.72 -1.86 -3.28
C PHE A 17 -1.38 -1.38 -3.81
N ARG A 18 -1.41 -0.50 -4.79
CA ARG A 18 -0.28 0.30 -5.24
C ARG A 18 -0.47 1.72 -4.74
N CYS A 19 0.43 2.16 -3.87
CA CYS A 19 0.49 3.51 -3.36
C CYS A 19 1.59 4.27 -4.09
N THR A 20 1.29 5.47 -4.57
CA THR A 20 2.24 6.34 -5.28
C THR A 20 2.25 7.71 -4.64
N ALA A 21 3.44 8.18 -4.25
CA ALA A 21 3.65 9.52 -3.73
C ALA A 21 4.17 10.42 -4.85
N PHE A 22 3.77 11.68 -4.79
CA PHE A 22 4.24 12.72 -5.70
C PHE A 22 4.97 13.80 -4.92
N THR A 23 5.90 14.43 -5.61
CA THR A 23 6.54 15.66 -5.14
C THR A 23 5.54 16.82 -5.13
N ALA A 24 5.88 17.92 -4.48
CA ALA A 24 5.07 19.15 -4.50
C ALA A 24 4.78 19.67 -5.92
N ASN A 25 5.64 19.33 -6.89
CA ASN A 25 5.52 19.71 -8.30
C ASN A 25 4.68 18.71 -9.12
N GLY A 26 4.06 17.70 -8.49
CA GLY A 26 3.27 16.69 -9.18
C GLY A 26 4.08 15.61 -9.91
N THR A 27 5.41 15.59 -9.75
CA THR A 27 6.26 14.54 -10.33
C THR A 27 6.20 13.28 -9.46
N PRO A 28 6.03 12.07 -10.02
CA PRO A 28 6.02 10.84 -9.24
C PRO A 28 7.36 10.62 -8.54
N LEU A 29 7.33 10.46 -7.22
CA LEU A 29 8.51 10.28 -6.39
C LEU A 29 8.81 8.80 -6.21
N VAL A 30 7.83 8.05 -5.72
CA VAL A 30 8.00 6.64 -5.37
C VAL A 30 6.67 5.91 -5.44
N SER A 31 6.71 4.64 -5.84
CA SER A 31 5.54 3.77 -5.90
C SER A 31 5.86 2.45 -5.23
N ARG A 32 5.00 1.99 -4.33
CA ARG A 32 5.16 0.73 -3.59
C ARG A 32 3.85 -0.03 -3.51
N HIS A 33 3.97 -1.35 -3.39
CA HIS A 33 2.84 -2.24 -3.19
C HIS A 33 2.70 -2.61 -1.71
N PHE A 34 1.47 -2.58 -1.20
CA PHE A 34 1.11 -2.98 0.16
C PHE A 34 -0.05 -3.96 0.13
N TYR A 35 -0.09 -4.86 1.10
CA TYR A 35 -1.23 -5.73 1.34
C TYR A 35 -2.00 -5.19 2.55
N ALA A 36 -3.21 -4.70 2.32
CA ALA A 36 -4.05 -4.09 3.36
C ALA A 36 -5.50 -4.58 3.23
N TYR A 37 -6.31 -4.35 4.26
CA TYR A 37 -7.74 -4.69 4.24
C TYR A 37 -8.60 -3.63 3.54
N GLY A 38 -8.04 -2.46 3.27
CA GLY A 38 -8.69 -1.32 2.61
C GLY A 38 -7.66 -0.26 2.21
N GLU A 39 -8.10 0.72 1.44
CA GLU A 39 -7.24 1.80 0.92
C GLU A 39 -6.59 2.63 2.04
N GLU A 40 -7.35 2.93 3.09
CA GLU A 40 -6.86 3.68 4.26
C GLU A 40 -5.68 2.96 4.94
N GLY A 41 -5.79 1.65 5.13
CA GLY A 41 -4.71 0.85 5.71
C GLY A 41 -3.48 0.74 4.81
N ALA A 42 -3.65 0.84 3.48
CA ALA A 42 -2.54 0.90 2.53
C ALA A 42 -1.90 2.29 2.50
N ARG A 43 -2.70 3.35 2.69
CA ARG A 43 -2.23 4.74 2.79
C ARG A 43 -1.39 4.95 4.04
N ILE A 44 -1.86 4.51 5.20
CA ILE A 44 -1.12 4.63 6.48
C ILE A 44 0.24 3.92 6.39
N GLN A 45 0.27 2.66 5.96
CA GLN A 45 1.52 1.91 5.81
C GLN A 45 2.51 2.58 4.84
N PHE A 46 1.98 3.24 3.80
CA PHE A 46 2.81 3.95 2.85
C PHE A 46 3.32 5.27 3.42
N ASP A 47 2.49 5.98 4.17
CA ASP A 47 2.85 7.23 4.84
C ASP A 47 3.96 7.00 5.88
N GLU A 48 3.81 6.00 6.76
CA GLU A 48 4.86 5.58 7.70
C GLU A 48 6.17 5.22 6.99
N TRP A 49 6.06 4.57 5.82
CA TRP A 49 7.23 4.25 5.01
C TRP A 49 7.89 5.51 4.43
N LEU A 50 7.10 6.49 3.99
CA LEU A 50 7.60 7.76 3.45
C LEU A 50 8.25 8.63 4.53
N GLU A 51 7.74 8.63 5.76
CA GLU A 51 8.37 9.35 6.87
C GLU A 51 9.82 8.88 7.11
N VAL A 52 10.08 7.58 6.95
CA VAL A 52 11.41 7.01 7.16
C VAL A 52 12.32 7.19 5.92
N HIS A 53 11.76 7.01 4.72
CA HIS A 53 12.56 6.88 3.50
C HIS A 53 12.57 8.12 2.60
N ALA A 54 11.62 9.04 2.77
CA ALA A 54 11.47 10.22 1.94
C ALA A 54 10.86 11.44 2.67
N PRO A 55 11.29 11.79 3.90
CA PRO A 55 10.61 12.79 4.75
C PRO A 55 10.53 14.21 4.18
N ALA A 56 11.42 14.59 3.24
CA ALA A 56 11.54 15.97 2.75
C ALA A 56 10.94 16.21 1.35
N ALA A 57 10.38 15.20 0.69
CA ALA A 57 10.13 15.26 -0.76
C ALA A 57 8.70 14.93 -1.22
N TYR A 58 7.78 14.58 -0.32
CA TYR A 58 6.41 14.20 -0.70
C TYR A 58 5.36 15.15 -0.14
N ASN A 59 4.27 15.31 -0.89
CA ASN A 59 3.06 15.96 -0.38
C ASN A 59 2.06 14.87 0.07
N PRO A 60 1.70 14.78 1.36
CA PRO A 60 0.81 13.74 1.87
C PRO A 60 -0.57 13.78 1.21
N ASP A 61 -1.07 14.95 0.82
CA ASP A 61 -2.37 15.09 0.15
C ASP A 61 -2.38 14.49 -1.27
N THR A 62 -1.21 14.23 -1.84
CA THR A 62 -1.08 13.72 -3.22
C THR A 62 -0.94 12.20 -3.31
N ILE A 63 -0.93 11.48 -2.19
CA ILE A 63 -0.79 10.02 -2.21
C ILE A 63 -1.96 9.37 -2.96
N LEU A 64 -1.66 8.72 -4.07
CA LEU A 64 -2.61 7.96 -4.87
C LEU A 64 -2.55 6.48 -4.47
N VAL A 65 -3.70 5.93 -4.06
CA VAL A 65 -3.86 4.51 -3.73
C VAL A 65 -4.75 3.86 -4.79
N THR A 66 -4.30 2.74 -5.35
CA THR A 66 -5.03 1.99 -6.39
C THR A 66 -5.02 0.51 -6.07
N VAL A 67 -6.17 -0.16 -6.23
CA VAL A 67 -6.27 -1.62 -6.11
C VAL A 67 -5.56 -2.28 -7.30
N VAL A 68 -4.83 -3.37 -7.05
CA VAL A 68 -4.10 -4.17 -8.05
C VAL A 68 -4.62 -5.59 -8.12
#